data_AF-A0A7Z1KKS1-F1
#
_entry.id   AF-A0A7Z1KKS1-F1
#
_cell.length_a   1.000
_cell.length_b   1.000
_cell.length_c   1.000
_cell.angle_alpha   90.00
_cell.angle_beta   90.00
_cell.angle_gamma   90.00
#
_symmetry.space_group_name_H-M   'P 1'
#
loop_
_entity.id
_entity.type
_entity.pdbx_description
1 polymer ?
#
loop_
_entity_poly.entity_id
_entity_poly.type
_entity_poly.pdbx_seq_one_letter_code
_entity_poly.pdbx_strand_id
1 'polypeptide(L)'
;FEHVQPTKLFPDSKTFPDCAPKMDPLDILIRYRKVRRHRDFDLRRFVENHFWLPETLSSEYVSNPDNSLKEHIDQLWPILTRDPQDHIPWSSLLALP
;
A
#
# COMPACT_ATOMS: atom_id res chain seq x y z
N PHE A 1 12.69 1.67 4.39
CA PHE A 1 12.12 0.49 5.07
C PHE A 1 12.42 0.47 6.56
N GLU A 2 13.67 0.27 6.99
CA GLU A 2 14.03 0.10 8.41
C GLU A 2 13.70 1.28 9.33
N HIS A 3 13.59 2.50 8.82
CA HIS A 3 13.15 3.66 9.61
C HIS A 3 11.63 3.84 9.63
N VAL A 4 10.90 3.23 8.68
CA VAL A 4 9.45 3.41 8.53
C VAL A 4 8.68 2.32 9.28
N GLN A 5 9.15 1.08 9.29
CA GLN A 5 8.47 -0.02 9.97
C GLN A 5 8.41 0.14 11.51
N PRO A 6 9.48 0.54 12.21
CA PRO A 6 9.45 0.67 13.67
C PRO A 6 8.68 1.88 14.17
N THR A 7 8.48 2.90 13.31
CA THR A 7 7.74 4.12 13.68
C THR A 7 6.23 3.93 13.70
N LYS A 8 5.73 2.73 13.32
CA LYS A 8 4.30 2.40 13.25
C LYS A 8 3.49 3.48 12.54
N LEU A 9 4.06 3.98 11.44
CA LEU A 9 3.47 5.06 10.65
C LEU A 9 2.09 4.68 10.10
N PHE A 10 1.93 3.38 9.80
CA PHE A 10 0.68 2.76 9.41
C PHE A 10 0.20 1.81 10.52
N PRO A 11 -1.13 1.63 10.66
CA PRO A 11 -1.70 0.74 11.67
C PRO A 11 -1.30 -0.72 11.44
N ASP A 12 -0.91 -1.08 10.22
CA ASP A 12 -0.49 -2.40 9.81
C ASP A 12 0.92 -2.39 9.18
N SER A 13 1.64 -3.52 9.27
CA SER A 13 3.02 -3.65 8.76
C SER A 13 3.11 -3.90 7.25
N LYS A 14 1.97 -4.01 6.54
CA LYS A 14 1.91 -4.36 5.11
C LYS A 14 1.68 -3.15 4.21
N THR A 15 1.04 -2.10 4.71
CA THR A 15 0.74 -0.87 3.94
C THR A 15 1.99 -0.26 3.33
N PHE A 16 3.09 -0.12 4.07
CA PHE A 16 4.31 0.47 3.51
C PHE A 16 5.02 -0.39 2.44
N PRO A 17 5.21 -1.72 2.63
CA PRO A 17 5.69 -2.61 1.56
C PRO A 17 4.88 -2.58 0.26
N ASP A 18 3.57 -2.32 0.36
CA ASP A 18 2.66 -2.25 -0.78
C ASP A 18 2.64 -0.86 -1.44
N CYS A 19 3.35 0.12 -0.87
CA CYS A 19 3.46 1.45 -1.45
C CYS A 19 4.44 1.46 -2.65
N ALA A 20 3.95 1.80 -3.84
CA ALA A 20 4.81 1.97 -5.01
C ALA A 20 5.57 3.31 -4.94
N PRO A 21 6.89 3.34 -5.23
CA PRO A 21 7.63 4.59 -5.23
C PRO A 21 7.25 5.45 -6.45
N LYS A 22 7.17 6.77 -6.26
CA LYS A 22 6.80 7.74 -7.32
C LYS A 22 7.95 8.05 -8.29
N MET A 23 9.15 7.60 -7.98
CA MET A 23 10.39 7.82 -8.74
C MET A 23 11.41 6.73 -8.41
N ASP A 24 12.60 6.82 -9.01
CA ASP A 24 13.67 5.85 -8.76
C ASP A 24 13.95 5.70 -7.25
N PRO A 25 13.93 4.46 -6.71
CA PRO A 25 14.19 4.21 -5.30
C PRO A 25 15.53 4.78 -4.80
N LEU A 26 16.56 4.83 -5.64
CA LEU A 26 17.87 5.41 -5.30
C LEU A 26 17.76 6.93 -5.11
N ASP A 27 16.97 7.62 -5.94
CA ASP A 27 16.73 9.05 -5.79
C ASP A 27 15.97 9.35 -4.50
N ILE A 28 14.96 8.54 -4.16
CA ILE A 28 14.24 8.64 -2.89
C ILE A 28 15.20 8.44 -1.71
N LEU A 29 16.10 7.46 -1.79
CA LEU A 29 17.11 7.22 -0.74
C LEU A 29 18.11 8.37 -0.60
N ILE A 30 18.57 8.96 -1.70
CA ILE A 30 19.45 10.13 -1.69
C ILE A 30 18.75 11.31 -1.03
N ARG A 31 17.50 11.59 -1.43
CA ARG A 31 16.68 12.66 -0.84
C ARG A 31 16.47 12.42 0.65
N TYR A 32 16.09 11.21 1.04
CA TYR A 32 15.91 10.82 2.45
C TYR A 32 17.16 11.09 3.28
N ARG A 33 18.35 10.69 2.80
CA ARG A 33 19.61 10.91 3.51
C ARG A 33 19.93 12.39 3.71
N LYS A 34 19.54 13.27 2.78
CA LYS A 34 19.72 14.73 2.88
C LYS A 34 18.77 15.34 3.92
N VAL A 35 17.50 14.94 3.92
CA VAL A 35 16.48 15.57 4.77
C VAL A 35 16.36 14.95 6.15
N ARG A 36 16.74 13.69 6.37
CA ARG A 36 16.59 12.98 7.66
C ARG A 36 17.28 13.67 8.84
N ARG A 37 18.32 14.48 8.57
CA ARG A 37 19.07 15.22 9.60
C ARG A 37 18.50 16.61 9.91
N HIS A 38 17.48 17.05 9.18
CA HIS A 38 16.79 18.31 9.48
C HIS A 38 15.94 18.17 10.74
N ARG A 39 15.89 19.23 11.55
CA ARG A 39 15.08 19.27 12.77
C ARG A 39 13.58 19.18 12.51
N ASP A 40 13.13 19.69 11.37
CA ASP A 40 11.72 19.70 10.96
C ASP A 40 11.35 18.50 10.06
N PHE A 41 12.17 17.45 10.04
CA PHE A 41 11.92 16.30 9.20
C PHE A 41 10.73 15.48 9.70
N ASP A 42 9.70 15.38 8.88
CA ASP A 42 8.53 14.53 9.10
C ASP A 42 8.56 13.33 8.15
N LEU A 43 8.72 12.14 8.72
CA LEU A 43 8.76 10.88 7.98
C LEU A 43 7.43 10.55 7.32
N ARG A 44 6.29 10.94 7.91
CA ARG A 44 4.95 10.73 7.34
C ARG A 44 4.83 11.48 6.02
N ARG A 45 5.07 12.79 6.08
CA ARG A 45 5.04 13.66 4.90
C ARG A 45 6.05 13.22 3.85
N PHE A 46 7.23 12.75 4.27
CA PHE A 46 8.21 12.23 3.34
C PHE A 46 7.68 11.02 2.55
N VAL A 47 7.03 10.07 3.24
CA VAL A 47 6.43 8.89 2.60
C VAL A 47 5.29 9.28 1.66
N GLU A 48 4.34 10.11 2.10
CA GLU A 48 3.21 10.57 1.28
C GLU A 48 3.67 11.30 -0.01
N ASN A 49 4.76 12.07 0.09
CA ASN A 49 5.30 12.80 -1.05
C ASN A 49 6.06 11.92 -2.06
N HIS A 50 6.67 10.81 -1.63
CA HIS A 50 7.55 9.99 -2.48
C HIS A 50 6.99 8.61 -2.82
N PHE A 51 5.90 8.19 -2.20
CA PHE A 51 5.25 6.92 -2.44
C PHE A 51 3.75 7.11 -2.73
N TRP A 52 3.21 6.24 -3.58
CA TRP A 52 1.78 6.04 -3.74
C TRP A 52 1.31 5.12 -2.61
N LEU A 53 0.38 5.61 -1.78
CA LEU A 53 -0.27 4.77 -0.79
C LEU A 53 -1.17 3.77 -1.51
N PRO A 54 -1.19 2.49 -1.10
CA PRO A 54 -2.14 1.54 -1.67
C PRO A 54 -3.54 2.04 -1.40
N GLU A 55 -4.41 1.98 -2.42
CA GLU A 55 -5.83 2.22 -2.20
C GLU A 55 -6.33 1.14 -1.23
N THR A 56 -6.73 1.57 -0.04
CA THR A 56 -7.58 0.74 0.80
C THR A 56 -8.90 0.63 0.08
N LEU A 57 -9.04 -0.42 -0.74
CA LEU A 57 -10.34 -0.91 -1.18
C LEU A 57 -11.05 -1.40 0.09
N SER A 58 -11.57 -0.47 0.88
CA SER A 58 -12.60 -0.75 1.85
C SER A 58 -13.77 -1.24 1.03
N SER A 59 -13.81 -2.55 0.83
CA SER A 59 -15.01 -3.16 0.33
C SER A 59 -16.09 -2.81 1.34
N GLU A 60 -17.04 -1.95 0.96
CA GLU A 60 -18.29 -1.69 1.69
C GLU A 60 -19.18 -2.95 1.70
N TYR A 61 -18.57 -4.14 1.68
CA TYR A 61 -19.24 -5.39 1.76
C TYR A 61 -19.79 -5.57 3.17
N VAL A 62 -21.11 -5.44 3.27
CA VAL A 62 -21.87 -5.76 4.45
C VAL A 62 -22.41 -7.18 4.26
N SER A 63 -22.01 -8.10 5.13
CA SER A 63 -22.54 -9.46 5.12
C SER A 63 -24.03 -9.45 5.46
N ASN A 64 -24.87 -10.01 4.59
CA ASN A 64 -26.28 -10.22 4.89
C ASN A 64 -26.44 -11.52 5.71
N PRO A 65 -26.94 -11.47 6.97
CA PRO A 65 -27.14 -12.65 7.81
C PRO A 65 -28.15 -13.66 7.23
N ASP A 66 -29.01 -13.23 6.31
CA ASP A 66 -30.03 -14.07 5.68
C ASP A 66 -29.47 -14.91 4.53
N ASN A 67 -28.25 -14.64 4.07
CA ASN A 67 -27.61 -15.43 3.02
C ASN A 67 -27.10 -16.76 3.57
N SER A 68 -27.23 -17.82 2.76
CA SER A 68 -26.51 -19.06 3.03
C SER A 68 -25.00 -18.87 2.90
N LEU A 69 -24.22 -19.75 3.53
CA LEU A 69 -22.76 -19.74 3.43
C LEU A 69 -22.27 -19.76 1.97
N LYS A 70 -22.98 -20.50 1.10
CA LYS A 70 -22.63 -20.60 -0.32
C LYS A 70 -22.85 -19.27 -1.05
N GLU A 71 -24.00 -18.63 -0.84
CA GLU A 71 -24.32 -17.33 -1.46
C GLU A 71 -23.38 -16.23 -0.96
N HIS A 72 -22.97 -16.29 0.31
CA HIS A 72 -21.96 -15.40 0.86
C HIS A 72 -20.60 -15.56 0.16
N ILE A 73 -20.14 -16.80 -0.04
CA ILE A 73 -18.88 -17.08 -0.76
C ILE A 73 -18.98 -16.60 -2.22
N ASP A 74 -20.10 -16.88 -2.91
CA ASP A 74 -20.31 -16.49 -4.30
C ASP A 74 -20.32 -14.95 -4.48
N GLN A 75 -20.88 -14.20 -3.52
CA GLN A 75 -20.90 -12.73 -3.54
C GLN A 75 -19.53 -12.10 -3.25
N LEU A 76 -18.65 -12.79 -2.50
CA LEU A 76 -17.30 -12.31 -2.21
C LEU A 76 -16.36 -12.44 -3.39
N TRP A 77 -16.59 -13.41 -4.29
CA TRP A 77 -15.69 -13.66 -5.42
C TRP A 77 -15.46 -12.41 -6.28
N PRO A 78 -16.48 -11.70 -6.80
CA PRO A 78 -16.27 -10.50 -7.61
C PRO A 78 -15.57 -9.35 -6.85
N ILE A 79 -15.74 -9.29 -5.52
CA ILE A 79 -15.20 -8.24 -4.66
C ILE A 79 -13.70 -8.45 -4.39
N LEU A 80 -13.30 -9.72 -4.22
CA LEU A 80 -11.92 -10.11 -3.94
C LEU A 80 -11.11 -10.39 -5.21
N THR A 81 -11.78 -10.54 -6.36
CA THR A 81 -11.12 -10.73 -7.64
C THR A 81 -10.40 -9.45 -8.02
N ARG A 82 -9.10 -9.58 -8.30
CA ARG A 82 -8.27 -8.48 -8.80
C ARG A 82 -7.81 -8.83 -10.19
N ASP A 83 -8.13 -7.96 -11.14
CA ASP A 83 -7.53 -8.04 -12.47
C ASP A 83 -6.05 -7.66 -12.39
N PRO A 84 -5.19 -8.27 -13.24
CA PRO A 84 -3.80 -7.88 -13.34
C PRO A 84 -3.73 -6.40 -13.75
N GLN A 85 -3.30 -5.55 -12.82
CA GLN A 85 -3.07 -4.15 -13.12
C GLN A 85 -1.79 -4.01 -13.96
N ASP A 86 -1.78 -3.02 -14.84
CA ASP A 86 -0.56 -2.58 -15.53
C ASP A 86 0.54 -2.38 -14.49
N HIS A 87 1.66 -3.08 -14.68
CA HIS A 87 2.74 -3.12 -13.71
C HIS A 87 3.35 -1.72 -13.55
N ILE A 88 3.04 -1.06 -12.43
CA ILE A 88 3.64 0.22 -12.06
C ILE A 88 5.15 -0.01 -11.83
N PRO A 89 6.05 0.74 -12.49
CA PRO A 89 7.49 0.62 -12.26
C PRO A 89 7.86 0.64 -10.78
N TRP A 90 8.74 -0.28 -10.37
CA TRP A 90 9.21 -0.45 -8.98
C TRP A 90 8.14 -0.80 -7.94
N SER A 91 6.94 -1.17 -8.35
CA SER A 91 5.94 -1.78 -7.48
C SER A 91 6.40 -3.14 -6.99
N SER A 92 5.96 -3.53 -5.79
CA SER A 92 6.14 -4.89 -5.26
C SER A 92 5.14 -5.90 -5.86
N LEU A 93 4.16 -5.42 -6.62
CA LEU A 93 3.15 -6.25 -7.29
C LEU A 93 3.76 -6.94 -8.51
N LEU A 94 3.81 -8.27 -8.50
CA LEU A 94 4.30 -9.07 -9.62
C LEU A 94 3.20 -9.23 -10.68
N ALA A 95 3.56 -9.02 -11.94
CA ALA A 95 2.64 -9.24 -13.06
C ALA A 95 2.22 -10.72 -13.15
N LEU A 96 0.93 -10.96 -13.42
CA LEU A 96 0.38 -12.28 -13.72
C LEU A 96 0.19 -12.43 -15.25
N PRO A 97 0.36 -13.64 -15.81
CA PRO A 97 0.18 -13.91 -17.23
C PRO A 97 -1.29 -13.88 -17.69
#